data_AF-A0A0D0DSH3-F1
#
_entry.id   AF-A0A0D0DSH3-F1
#
_cell.length_a   1.000
_cell.length_b   1.000
_cell.length_c   1.000
_cell.angle_alpha   90.00
_cell.angle_beta   90.00
_cell.angle_gamma   90.00
#
_symmetry.space_group_name_H-M   'P 1'
#
loop_
_entity.id
_entity.type
_entity.pdbx_description
1 polymer ?
#
loop_
_entity_poly.entity_id
_entity_poly.type
_entity_poly.pdbx_seq_one_letter_code
_entity_poly.pdbx_strand_id
1 'polypeptide(L)' 'AVLHATKHKAAFDHKVLCSSAGEVIFEEGELTQVYNNTLDLTLANTHKLLPRWSAPRQIV' A
#
# COMPACT_ATOMS: atom_id res chain seq x y z
N ALA A 1 -17.09 -13.73 9.52
CA ALA A 1 -16.47 -12.69 8.67
C ALA A 1 -15.77 -11.60 9.50
N VAL A 2 -16.49 -10.86 10.35
CA VAL A 2 -15.95 -9.73 11.15
C VAL A 2 -14.74 -10.13 12.01
N LEU A 3 -14.86 -11.21 12.78
CA LEU A 3 -13.80 -11.66 13.70
C LEU A 3 -12.49 -12.05 12.97
N HIS A 4 -12.60 -12.59 11.76
CA HIS A 4 -11.46 -12.90 10.91
C HIS A 4 -10.79 -11.64 10.39
N ALA A 5 -11.58 -10.67 9.90
CA ALA A 5 -11.07 -9.39 9.43
C ALA A 5 -10.29 -8.64 10.54
N THR A 6 -10.82 -8.62 11.76
CA THR A 6 -10.13 -8.02 12.92
C THR A 6 -8.79 -8.71 13.20
N LYS A 7 -8.74 -10.05 13.13
CA LYS A 7 -7.50 -10.82 13.34
C LYS A 7 -6.44 -10.52 12.27
N HIS A 8 -6.84 -10.43 11.01
CA HIS A 8 -5.93 -10.07 9.92
C HIS A 8 -5.42 -8.64 10.05
N LYS A 9 -6.29 -7.68 10.44
CA LYS A 9 -5.87 -6.31 10.71
C LYS A 9 -4.84 -6.25 11.83
N ALA A 10 -5.11 -6.89 12.97
CA ALA A 10 -4.17 -6.88 14.10
C ALA A 10 -2.79 -7.47 13.74
N ALA A 11 -2.76 -8.55 12.95
CA ALA A 11 -1.51 -9.15 12.47
C ALA A 11 -0.76 -8.23 11.50
N PHE A 12 -1.48 -7.50 10.64
CA PHE A 12 -0.90 -6.51 9.75
C PHE A 12 -0.31 -5.34 10.53
N ASP A 13 -1.08 -4.75 11.44
CA ASP A 13 -0.65 -3.62 12.28
C ASP A 13 0.62 -3.99 13.06
N HIS A 14 0.66 -5.18 13.69
CA HIS A 14 1.84 -5.67 14.39
C HIS A 14 3.07 -5.79 13.46
N LYS A 15 2.88 -6.29 12.23
CA LYS A 15 3.96 -6.43 11.26
C LYS A 15 4.49 -5.06 10.81
N VAL A 16 3.62 -4.07 10.62
CA VAL A 16 4.01 -2.69 10.26
C VAL A 16 4.81 -2.05 11.40
N LEU A 17 4.32 -2.14 12.63
CA LEU A 17 4.97 -1.57 13.82
C LEU A 17 6.35 -2.19 14.10
N CYS A 18 6.51 -3.50 13.83
CA CYS A 18 7.80 -4.16 13.97
C CYS A 18 8.74 -3.97 12.77
N SER A 19 8.29 -3.33 11.69
CA SER A 19 9.13 -3.10 10.51
C SER A 19 10.03 -1.87 10.70
N SER A 20 11.20 -1.87 10.05
CA SER A 20 12.09 -0.70 10.07
C SER A 20 11.51 0.53 9.39
N ALA A 21 10.50 0.35 8.53
CA ALA A 21 9.77 1.44 7.88
C ALA A 21 8.77 2.11 8.84
N GLY A 22 8.28 1.37 9.84
CA GLY A 22 7.29 1.87 10.79
C GLY A 22 5.93 2.20 10.16
N GLU A 23 5.06 2.79 10.96
CA GLU A 23 3.82 3.41 10.49
C GLU A 23 4.14 4.81 9.93
N VAL A 24 3.64 5.11 8.73
CA VAL A 24 3.72 6.44 8.14
C VAL A 24 2.30 7.00 8.14
N ILE A 25 2.09 8.00 9.00
CA ILE A 25 0.87 8.80 9.01
C ILE A 25 1.11 9.96 8.05
N PHE A 26 0.19 10.14 7.11
CA PHE A 26 0.25 11.25 6.18
C PHE A 26 -0.72 12.34 6.62
N GLU A 27 -0.31 13.59 6.47
CA GLU A 27 -1.09 14.76 6.85
C GLU A 27 -1.85 15.33 5.65
N GLU A 28 -2.91 16.09 5.93
CA GLU A 28 -3.67 16.79 4.89
C GLU A 28 -2.73 17.73 4.12
N GLY A 29 -2.84 17.71 2.79
CA GLY A 29 -2.00 18.50 1.91
C GLY A 29 -0.69 17.84 1.47
N GLU A 30 -0.31 16.69 2.03
CA GLU A 30 0.87 15.95 1.58
C GLU A 30 0.66 15.25 0.24
N LEU A 31 1.73 15.17 -0.55
CA LEU A 31 1.74 14.46 -1.82
C LEU A 31 2.13 12.99 -1.62
N THR A 32 1.22 12.09 -1.98
CA THR A 32 1.41 10.65 -1.92
C THR A 32 1.25 10.01 -3.30
N GLN A 33 1.86 8.84 -3.48
CA GLN A 33 1.70 8.02 -4.69
C GLN A 33 1.19 6.65 -4.30
N VAL A 34 0.19 6.15 -5.04
CA VAL A 34 -0.41 4.85 -4.77
C VAL A 34 0.32 3.78 -5.57
N TYR A 35 0.68 2.69 -4.90
CA TYR A 35 1.28 1.52 -5.55
C TYR A 35 0.23 0.73 -6.33
N ASN A 36 0.48 0.49 -7.61
CA ASN A 36 -0.38 -0.33 -8.46
C ASN A 36 0.07 -1.79 -8.44
N ASN A 37 -0.55 -2.59 -7.56
CA ASN A 37 -0.27 -4.02 -7.42
C ASN A 37 -1.07 -4.92 -8.41
N THR A 38 -1.89 -4.34 -9.30
CA THR A 38 -2.81 -5.12 -10.15
C THR A 38 -2.09 -6.04 -11.14
N LEU A 39 -0.84 -5.72 -11.49
CA LEU A 39 -0.05 -6.46 -12.48
C LEU A 39 1.11 -7.26 -11.88
N ASP A 40 1.33 -7.20 -10.57
CA ASP A 40 2.47 -7.87 -9.92
C ASP A 40 2.35 -9.39 -9.94
N LEU A 41 1.12 -9.91 -9.94
CA LEU A 41 0.82 -11.35 -9.94
C LEU A 41 0.78 -11.97 -11.34
N THR A 42 0.82 -11.16 -12.39
CA THR A 42 0.80 -11.64 -13.78
C THR A 42 2.19 -11.51 -14.37
N LEU A 43 2.77 -12.62 -14.84
CA LEU A 43 4.02 -12.67 -15.58
C LEU A 43 3.83 -12.13 -17.01
N ALA A 44 3.17 -10.98 -17.15
CA ALA A 44 2.94 -10.30 -18.40
C ALA A 44 4.01 -9.22 -18.59
N ASN A 45 4.59 -9.15 -19.79
CA ASN A 45 5.60 -8.14 -20.12
C ASN A 45 5.10 -6.69 -19.95
N THR A 46 3.78 -6.46 -19.92
CA THR A 46 3.15 -5.16 -19.65
C THR A 46 3.62 -4.55 -18.33
N HIS A 47 3.92 -5.37 -17.33
CA HIS A 47 4.44 -4.92 -16.05
C HIS A 47 5.82 -4.21 -16.15
N LYS A 48 6.60 -4.48 -17.21
CA LYS A 48 7.88 -3.79 -17.45
C LYS A 48 7.72 -2.40 -18.06
N LEU A 49 6.58 -2.14 -18.71
CA LEU A 49 6.34 -0.91 -19.48
C LEU A 49 5.44 0.09 -18.73
N LEU A 50 4.64 -0.39 -17.78
CA LEU A 50 3.72 0.45 -17.03
C LEU A 50 4.35 0.96 -15.74
N PRO A 51 4.14 2.24 -15.38
CA PRO A 51 4.59 2.78 -14.11
C PRO A 51 3.90 2.07 -12.95
N ARG A 52 4.69 1.67 -11.95
CA ARG A 52 4.17 1.04 -10.72
C ARG A 52 3.52 2.02 -9.75
N TRP A 53 3.89 3.28 -9.84
CA TRP A 53 3.38 4.35 -8.97
C TRP A 53 2.39 5.21 -9.75
N SER A 54 1.33 5.65 -9.10
CA SER A 54 0.42 6.64 -9.69
C SER A 54 1.10 8.00 -9.84
N ALA A 55 0.45 8.91 -10.59
CA ALA A 55 0.75 10.33 -10.46
C ALA A 55 0.60 10.76 -8.97
N PRO A 56 1.38 11.76 -8.51
CA PRO A 56 1.23 12.32 -7.17
C PRO A 56 -0.20 12.80 -6.91
N ARG A 57 -0.71 12.50 -5.72
CA ARG A 57 -2.05 12.87 -5.25
C ARG A 57 -1.91 13.59 -3.92
N GLN A 58 -2.73 14.61 -3.74
CA GLN A 58 -2.81 15.32 -2.47
C GLN A 58 -3.84 14.67 -1.56
N ILE A 59 -3.53 14.55 -0.28
CA ILE A 59 -4.49 14.10 0.74
C ILE A 59 -5.43 15.26 1.08
N VAL A 60 -6.73 14.96 1.11
CA VAL A 60 -7.85 15.86 1.39
C VAL A 60 -8.71 15.23 2.48
#